data_AF-A0A7D5ZF88-F1
#
_entry.id   AF-A0A7D5ZF88-F1
#
_cell.length_a   1.000
_cell.length_b   1.000
_cell.length_c   1.000
_cell.angle_alpha   90.00
_cell.angle_beta   90.00
_cell.angle_gamma   90.00
#
_symmetry.space_group_name_H-M   'P 1'
#
loop_
_entity.id
_entity.type
_entity.pdbx_description
1 polymer ?
#
loop_
_entity_poly.entity_id
_entity_poly.type
_entity_poly.pdbx_seq_one_letter_code
_entity_poly.pdbx_strand_id
1 'polypeptide(L)'
;MTVQAEETTAPVDLAAAERQYEEAYRRWWKPLTYFIYSRLDQRHVSYAEDIAADTFVELWTKFAARGKDIQFPWGLLCHMGRQRIGDFYGRLASIRELAIDFSDPLNRDVEAGHSYATDQPEAAILAAELNDALEVMADLSKKWREAHTKTSMYRSRLEGGRFHMRPETRTATKQRVEQLTRESDQLLIDFRESCARVGELRRDLEAAGGPNWQSSTGMPSTAMRNWTKDKGTMSEPTRTHCDDGHELTLENTLFTPKGAKRCRTCMEASWRASRAAKPAMPKVPGPRKPRKPSEHAIPEEKIQQARELLKNPDLSIRQVAAMVGLNRSSMCERIPDLDQLRDVDRKRIVPVSDELLEKAVSLLTDPDHPRSVRSVCAELGFSNVTLYNRVPNLPALRAQAREKRRALAGAVR
;
A
#
# COMPACT_ATOMS: atom_id res chain seq x y z
N MET A 1 45.19 -8.82 28.14
CA MET A 1 44.07 -9.71 27.81
C MET A 1 44.65 -11.10 27.61
N THR A 2 44.49 -11.97 28.60
CA THR A 2 44.95 -13.36 28.56
C THR A 2 43.95 -14.18 27.75
N VAL A 3 44.34 -14.60 26.55
CA VAL A 3 43.59 -15.57 25.75
C VAL A 3 43.70 -16.91 26.49
N GLN A 4 42.63 -17.32 27.16
CA GLN A 4 42.58 -18.66 27.75
C GLN A 4 42.61 -19.68 26.61
N ALA A 5 43.52 -20.63 26.69
CA ALA A 5 43.66 -21.71 25.73
C ALA A 5 42.33 -22.46 25.64
N GLU A 6 41.77 -22.53 24.43
CA GLU A 6 40.52 -23.23 24.14
C GLU A 6 40.64 -24.69 24.60
N GLU A 7 39.74 -25.11 25.49
CA GLU A 7 39.59 -26.50 25.89
C GLU A 7 39.42 -27.37 24.64
N THR A 8 40.32 -28.35 24.49
CA THR A 8 40.30 -29.35 23.43
C THR A 8 38.99 -30.13 23.52
N THR A 9 37.99 -29.73 22.72
CA THR A 9 36.71 -30.41 22.65
C THR A 9 36.91 -31.83 22.10
N ALA A 10 36.27 -32.82 22.73
CA ALA A 10 36.32 -34.20 22.28
C ALA A 10 35.90 -34.32 20.80
N PRO A 11 36.46 -35.27 20.02
CA PRO A 11 36.13 -35.43 18.62
C PRO A 11 34.62 -35.70 18.44
N VAL A 12 33.97 -34.87 17.63
CA VAL A 12 32.54 -34.96 17.34
C VAL A 12 32.26 -36.18 16.46
N ASP A 13 31.32 -37.04 16.87
CA ASP A 13 30.79 -38.11 16.00
C ASP A 13 29.87 -37.51 14.93
N LEU A 14 30.45 -37.17 13.79
CA LEU A 14 29.75 -36.56 12.66
C LEU A 14 28.64 -37.46 12.10
N ALA A 15 28.80 -38.79 12.15
CA ALA A 15 27.80 -39.72 11.64
C ALA A 15 26.56 -39.75 12.53
N ALA A 16 26.72 -39.65 13.86
CA ALA A 16 25.59 -39.50 14.77
C ALA A 16 24.88 -38.15 14.57
N ALA A 17 25.64 -37.07 14.40
CA ALA A 17 25.11 -35.74 14.13
C ALA A 17 24.29 -35.67 12.82
N GLU A 18 24.79 -36.30 11.76
CA GLU A 18 24.12 -36.38 10.45
C GLU A 18 22.77 -37.11 10.57
N ARG A 19 22.72 -38.25 11.26
CA ARG A 19 21.47 -38.97 11.51
C ARG A 19 20.45 -38.13 12.29
N GLN A 20 20.89 -37.44 13.35
CA GLN A 20 20.01 -36.56 14.14
C GLN A 20 19.47 -35.40 13.29
N TYR A 21 20.31 -34.83 12.42
CA TYR A 21 19.91 -33.77 11.49
C TYR A 21 18.92 -34.26 10.43
N GLU A 22 19.19 -35.41 9.77
CA GLU A 22 18.29 -35.98 8.77
C GLU A 22 16.91 -36.29 9.35
N GLU A 23 16.86 -36.85 10.57
CA GLU A 23 15.60 -37.12 11.25
C GLU A 23 14.82 -35.83 11.51
N ALA A 24 15.50 -34.79 12.02
CA ALA A 24 14.89 -33.48 12.24
C ALA A 24 14.38 -32.86 10.92
N TYR A 25 15.17 -32.96 9.84
CA TYR A 25 14.80 -32.45 8.52
C TYR A 25 13.55 -33.14 7.97
N ARG A 26 13.55 -34.48 7.90
CA ARG A 26 12.41 -35.25 7.38
C ARG A 26 11.13 -34.99 8.18
N ARG A 27 11.25 -34.90 9.50
CA ARG A 27 10.10 -34.73 10.40
C ARG A 27 9.53 -33.31 10.38
N TRP A 28 10.40 -32.30 10.35
CA TRP A 28 10.00 -30.91 10.63
C TRP A 28 10.06 -29.95 9.44
N TRP A 29 10.53 -30.37 8.26
CA TRP A 29 10.56 -29.54 7.05
C TRP A 29 9.20 -28.89 6.75
N LYS A 30 8.16 -29.69 6.45
CA LYS A 30 6.83 -29.17 6.09
C LYS A 30 6.19 -28.33 7.21
N PRO A 31 6.18 -28.77 8.49
CA PRO A 31 5.69 -27.95 9.59
C PRO A 31 6.40 -26.60 9.70
N LEU A 32 7.73 -26.57 9.54
CA LEU A 32 8.52 -25.34 9.65
C LEU A 32 8.21 -24.40 8.49
N THR A 33 8.15 -24.90 7.25
CA THR A 33 7.77 -24.11 6.07
C THR A 33 6.39 -23.49 6.27
N TYR A 34 5.41 -24.26 6.77
CA TYR A 34 4.08 -23.72 7.06
C TYR A 34 4.08 -22.67 8.19
N PHE A 35 4.88 -22.90 9.23
CA PHE A 35 5.06 -21.94 10.32
C PHE A 35 5.65 -20.61 9.84
N ILE A 36 6.60 -20.66 8.90
CA ILE A 36 7.21 -19.48 8.26
C ILE A 36 6.19 -18.81 7.33
N TYR A 37 5.55 -19.59 6.45
CA TYR A 37 4.50 -19.14 5.53
C TYR A 37 3.45 -18.30 6.25
N SER A 38 2.95 -18.77 7.41
CA SER A 38 1.90 -18.08 8.16
C SER A 38 2.33 -16.77 8.82
N ARG A 39 3.62 -16.40 8.74
CA ARG A 39 4.21 -15.22 9.38
C ARG A 39 4.81 -14.23 8.38
N LEU A 40 4.88 -14.60 7.11
CA LEU A 40 5.28 -13.70 6.03
C LEU A 40 4.08 -12.88 5.54
N ASP A 41 4.34 -11.67 5.05
CA ASP A 41 3.35 -10.91 4.29
C ASP A 41 3.00 -11.69 3.01
N GLN A 42 1.77 -11.54 2.51
CA GLN A 42 1.27 -12.25 1.33
C GLN A 42 2.18 -12.07 0.10
N ARG A 43 2.89 -10.95 0.00
CA ARG A 43 3.82 -10.67 -1.12
C ARG A 43 5.13 -11.44 -1.06
N HIS A 44 5.47 -11.99 0.11
CA HIS A 44 6.76 -12.65 0.36
C HIS A 44 6.60 -14.14 0.66
N VAL A 45 5.39 -14.69 0.48
CA VAL A 45 5.07 -16.07 0.76
C VAL A 45 5.94 -17.07 -0.02
N SER A 46 6.36 -16.71 -1.24
CA SER A 46 7.25 -17.55 -2.06
C SER A 46 8.61 -17.81 -1.40
N TYR A 47 9.06 -16.95 -0.48
CA TYR A 47 10.35 -17.11 0.22
C TYR A 47 10.27 -18.03 1.45
N ALA A 48 9.10 -18.60 1.76
CA ALA A 48 8.94 -19.44 2.94
C ALA A 48 9.81 -20.70 2.91
N GLU A 49 10.00 -21.30 1.72
CA GLU A 49 10.85 -22.47 1.52
C GLU A 49 12.33 -22.13 1.67
N ASP A 50 12.77 -21.01 1.09
CA ASP A 50 14.15 -20.53 1.21
C ASP A 50 14.54 -20.23 2.66
N ILE A 51 13.66 -19.54 3.39
CA ILE A 51 13.88 -19.23 4.81
C ILE A 51 13.90 -20.52 5.64
N ALA A 52 13.10 -21.52 5.28
CA ALA A 52 13.13 -22.83 5.94
C ALA A 52 14.47 -23.55 5.67
N ALA A 53 14.95 -23.53 4.43
CA ALA A 53 16.25 -24.08 4.06
C ALA A 53 17.39 -23.43 4.85
N ASP A 54 17.45 -22.10 4.89
CA ASP A 54 18.43 -21.34 5.67
C ASP A 54 18.39 -21.71 7.17
N THR A 55 17.19 -21.92 7.70
CA THR A 55 17.01 -22.34 9.10
C THR A 55 17.62 -23.71 9.38
N PHE A 56 17.48 -24.66 8.46
CA PHE A 56 18.09 -25.99 8.59
C PHE A 56 19.61 -25.96 8.39
N VAL A 57 20.12 -25.17 7.46
CA VAL A 57 21.57 -24.96 7.31
C VAL A 57 22.18 -24.40 8.60
N GLU A 58 21.47 -23.48 9.25
CA GLU A 58 21.91 -22.95 10.54
C GLU A 58 21.82 -24.01 11.66
N LEU A 59 20.79 -24.86 11.67
CA LEU A 59 20.68 -25.97 12.62
C LEU A 59 21.89 -26.91 12.49
N TRP A 60 22.27 -27.24 11.27
CA TRP A 60 23.45 -28.06 10.99
C TRP A 60 24.73 -27.41 11.51
N THR A 61 25.01 -26.19 11.07
CA THR A 61 26.30 -25.51 11.32
C THR A 61 26.51 -25.09 12.78
N LYS A 62 25.43 -24.71 13.50
CA LYS A 62 25.53 -24.24 14.89
C LYS A 62 25.34 -25.32 15.94
N PHE A 63 24.67 -26.43 15.60
CA PHE A 63 24.32 -27.47 16.55
C PHE A 63 24.84 -28.85 16.12
N ALA A 64 24.28 -29.43 15.07
CA ALA A 64 24.56 -30.83 14.73
C ALA A 64 26.05 -31.05 14.41
N ALA A 65 26.65 -30.28 13.51
CA ALA A 65 28.07 -30.40 13.14
C ALA A 65 29.04 -30.13 14.31
N ARG A 66 28.55 -29.53 15.40
CA ARG A 66 29.32 -29.27 16.64
C ARG A 66 29.08 -30.33 17.71
N GLY A 67 28.33 -31.40 17.40
CA GLY A 67 28.01 -32.47 18.34
C GLY A 67 27.09 -32.04 19.48
N LYS A 68 26.34 -30.95 19.32
CA LYS A 68 25.38 -30.50 20.34
C LYS A 68 24.11 -31.34 20.23
N ASP A 69 23.73 -31.97 21.33
CA ASP A 69 22.48 -32.72 21.40
C ASP A 69 21.25 -31.80 21.27
N ILE A 70 20.33 -32.16 20.37
CA ILE A 70 19.12 -31.40 20.06
C ILE A 70 17.92 -32.09 20.72
N GLN A 71 17.66 -31.77 21.98
CA GLN A 71 16.55 -32.36 22.74
C GLN A 71 15.16 -31.90 22.25
N PHE A 72 15.05 -30.63 21.81
CA PHE A 72 13.78 -30.01 21.42
C PHE A 72 13.87 -29.40 20.01
N PRO A 73 13.96 -30.24 18.96
CA PRO A 73 14.23 -29.78 17.59
C PRO A 73 13.18 -28.80 17.09
N TRP A 74 11.89 -29.03 17.37
CA TRP A 74 10.83 -28.14 16.90
C TRP A 74 10.88 -26.74 17.54
N GLY A 75 11.08 -26.66 18.86
CA GLY A 75 11.18 -25.38 19.56
C GLY A 75 12.37 -24.55 19.09
N LEU A 76 13.51 -25.22 18.88
CA LEU A 76 14.73 -24.61 18.33
C LEU A 76 14.50 -24.12 16.90
N LEU A 77 13.93 -24.95 16.01
CA LEU A 77 13.62 -24.58 14.64
C LEU A 77 12.66 -23.39 14.55
N CYS A 78 11.59 -23.35 15.37
CA CYS A 78 10.70 -22.20 15.42
C CYS A 78 11.41 -20.92 15.88
N HIS A 79 12.35 -21.02 16.83
CA HIS A 79 13.12 -19.88 17.30
C HIS A 79 14.04 -19.34 16.20
N MET A 80 14.82 -20.22 15.57
CA MET A 80 15.73 -19.88 14.48
C MET A 80 14.95 -19.34 13.26
N GLY A 81 13.83 -19.95 12.90
CA GLY A 81 12.96 -19.48 11.83
C GLY A 81 12.41 -18.07 12.07
N ARG A 82 12.08 -17.70 13.32
CA ARG A 82 11.69 -16.31 13.65
C ARG A 82 12.84 -15.33 13.46
N GLN A 83 14.06 -15.71 13.86
CA GLN A 83 15.25 -14.90 13.65
C GLN A 83 15.48 -14.67 12.15
N ARG A 84 15.38 -15.73 11.33
CA ARG A 84 15.52 -15.63 9.87
C ARG A 84 14.45 -14.78 9.20
N ILE A 85 13.21 -14.83 9.67
CA ILE A 85 12.17 -13.88 9.21
C ILE A 85 12.56 -12.44 9.57
N GLY A 86 13.09 -12.20 10.77
CA GLY A 86 13.62 -10.90 11.19
C GLY A 86 14.76 -10.41 10.29
N ASP A 87 15.75 -11.26 10.03
CA ASP A 87 16.88 -10.97 9.15
C ASP A 87 16.44 -10.69 7.71
N PHE A 88 15.45 -11.45 7.21
CA PHE A 88 14.85 -11.23 5.90
C PHE A 88 14.23 -9.83 5.78
N TYR A 89 13.42 -9.41 6.76
CA TYR A 89 12.85 -8.06 6.75
C TYR A 89 13.89 -6.97 7.03
N GLY A 90 14.91 -7.26 7.84
CA GLY A 90 16.05 -6.37 8.07
C GLY A 90 16.81 -6.09 6.77
N ARG A 91 17.10 -7.15 6.00
CA ARG A 91 17.73 -7.06 4.68
C ARG A 91 16.84 -6.35 3.68
N LEU A 92 15.53 -6.63 3.64
CA LEU A 92 14.60 -5.89 2.78
C LEU A 92 14.53 -4.40 3.11
N ALA A 93 14.62 -4.05 4.40
CA ALA A 93 14.69 -2.67 4.84
C ALA A 93 16.02 -2.02 4.43
N SER A 94 17.15 -2.72 4.57
CA SER A 94 18.46 -2.20 4.18
C SER A 94 18.65 -2.11 2.67
N ILE A 95 18.07 -3.03 1.88
CA ILE A 95 18.06 -2.96 0.41
C ILE A 95 17.26 -1.74 -0.07
N ARG A 96 16.27 -1.29 0.71
CA ARG A 96 15.60 -0.01 0.43
C ARG A 96 16.44 1.22 0.80
N GLU A 97 17.45 1.07 1.65
CA GLU A 97 18.34 2.16 2.10
C GLU A 97 19.66 2.21 1.30
N LEU A 98 20.14 1.07 0.80
CA LEU A 98 21.13 1.01 -0.26
C LEU A 98 20.40 1.29 -1.57
N ALA A 99 20.28 2.57 -1.92
CA ALA A 99 20.09 2.95 -3.31
C ALA A 99 21.19 2.21 -4.10
N ILE A 100 20.78 1.17 -4.82
CA ILE A 100 21.60 0.52 -5.83
C ILE A 100 22.11 1.66 -6.70
N ASP A 101 23.43 1.73 -6.87
CA ASP A 101 24.02 2.71 -7.77
C ASP A 101 23.66 2.28 -9.21
N PHE A 102 22.49 2.71 -9.66
CA PHE A 102 21.97 2.47 -11.01
C PHE A 102 22.82 3.16 -12.10
N SER A 103 23.91 3.83 -11.72
CA SER A 103 24.88 4.44 -12.62
C SER A 103 25.95 3.47 -13.12
N ASP A 104 26.10 2.27 -12.53
CA ASP A 104 27.09 1.28 -12.97
C ASP A 104 26.53 0.33 -14.06
N PRO A 105 26.93 0.50 -15.33
CA PRO A 105 26.41 -0.31 -16.43
C PRO A 105 26.79 -1.80 -16.37
N LEU A 106 27.73 -2.21 -15.50
CA LEU A 106 28.17 -3.60 -15.38
C LEU A 106 27.36 -4.43 -14.37
N ASN A 107 26.53 -3.79 -13.54
CA ASN A 107 25.72 -4.44 -12.49
C ASN A 107 24.23 -4.57 -12.85
N ARG A 108 23.84 -4.31 -14.12
CA ARG A 108 22.52 -4.71 -14.61
C ARG A 108 22.54 -6.22 -14.80
N ASP A 109 21.99 -6.96 -13.84
CA ASP A 109 21.59 -8.35 -14.07
C ASP A 109 20.73 -8.39 -15.35
N VAL A 110 21.20 -9.10 -16.37
CA VAL A 110 20.36 -9.47 -17.50
C VAL A 110 19.32 -10.41 -16.92
N GLU A 111 18.15 -9.89 -16.56
CA GLU A 111 17.08 -10.68 -15.97
C GLU A 111 16.87 -11.95 -16.82
N ALA A 112 17.01 -13.11 -16.19
CA ALA A 112 16.99 -14.44 -16.81
C ALA A 112 15.68 -14.81 -17.54
N GLY A 113 14.72 -13.88 -17.65
CA GLY A 113 13.50 -14.02 -18.46
C GLY A 113 13.69 -13.61 -19.93
N HIS A 114 14.86 -13.09 -20.28
CA HIS A 114 15.18 -12.66 -21.63
C HIS A 114 16.02 -13.72 -22.34
N SER A 115 15.33 -14.80 -22.77
CA SER A 115 15.90 -15.83 -23.66
C SER A 115 16.12 -15.30 -25.08
N TYR A 116 16.50 -14.03 -25.23
CA TYR A 116 16.98 -13.54 -26.51
C TYR A 116 18.23 -14.35 -26.82
N ALA A 117 18.28 -14.88 -28.03
CA ALA A 117 19.33 -15.79 -28.48
C ALA A 117 20.69 -15.23 -28.03
N THR A 118 21.48 -16.05 -27.33
CA THR A 118 22.88 -15.78 -26.96
C THR A 118 23.72 -15.26 -28.13
N ASP A 119 23.21 -15.38 -29.35
CA ASP A 119 23.87 -15.11 -30.61
C ASP A 119 23.52 -13.72 -31.19
N GLN A 120 22.66 -12.92 -30.54
CA GLN A 120 22.22 -11.60 -31.03
C GLN A 120 22.34 -10.46 -29.98
N PRO A 121 23.57 -9.95 -29.73
CA PRO A 121 23.80 -8.92 -28.71
C PRO A 121 23.07 -7.59 -29.00
N GLU A 122 22.88 -7.22 -30.27
CA GLU A 122 22.14 -6.01 -30.65
C GLU A 122 20.67 -6.06 -30.22
N ALA A 123 20.03 -7.23 -30.36
CA ALA A 123 18.65 -7.43 -29.93
C ALA A 123 18.51 -7.36 -28.39
N ALA A 124 19.53 -7.81 -27.66
CA ALA A 124 19.55 -7.71 -26.20
C ALA A 124 19.63 -6.24 -25.72
N ILE A 125 20.44 -5.42 -26.39
CA ILE A 125 20.53 -3.98 -26.11
C ILE A 125 19.18 -3.29 -26.39
N LEU A 126 18.58 -3.56 -27.55
CA LEU A 126 17.27 -3.01 -27.91
C LEU A 126 16.17 -3.44 -26.93
N ALA A 127 16.21 -4.68 -26.45
CA ALA A 127 15.26 -5.17 -25.46
C ALA A 127 15.42 -4.49 -24.09
N ALA A 128 16.67 -4.24 -23.66
CA ALA A 128 16.93 -3.49 -22.43
C ALA A 128 16.45 -2.04 -22.56
N GLU A 129 16.74 -1.37 -23.68
CA GLU A 129 16.22 -0.03 -23.96
C GLU A 129 14.68 0.01 -24.00
N LEU A 130 14.06 -1.03 -24.56
CA LEU A 130 12.60 -1.16 -24.60
C LEU A 130 12.00 -1.27 -23.20
N ASN A 131 12.62 -2.03 -22.30
CA ASN A 131 12.18 -2.13 -20.91
C ASN A 131 12.30 -0.79 -20.19
N ASP A 132 13.44 -0.10 -20.32
CA ASP A 132 13.67 1.22 -19.73
C ASP A 132 12.59 2.22 -20.26
N ALA A 133 12.31 2.20 -21.57
CA ALA A 133 11.28 3.04 -22.17
C ALA A 133 9.86 2.70 -21.68
N LEU A 134 9.55 1.42 -21.45
CA LEU A 134 8.27 0.97 -20.89
C LEU A 134 8.08 1.44 -19.44
N GLU A 135 9.13 1.43 -18.63
CA GLU A 135 9.09 1.93 -17.25
C GLU A 135 8.84 3.44 -17.24
N VAL A 136 9.58 4.21 -18.04
CA VAL A 136 9.37 5.67 -18.21
C VAL A 136 7.94 5.96 -18.66
N MET A 137 7.42 5.19 -19.63
CA MET A 137 6.05 5.32 -20.13
C MET A 137 5.02 5.07 -19.01
N ALA A 138 5.22 4.03 -18.19
CA ALA A 138 4.32 3.69 -17.09
C ALA A 138 4.30 4.78 -16.01
N ASP A 139 5.47 5.33 -15.69
CA ASP A 139 5.63 6.41 -14.72
C ASP A 139 4.99 7.71 -15.17
N LEU A 140 5.20 8.12 -16.43
CA LEU A 140 4.55 9.29 -17.03
C LEU A 140 3.03 9.13 -17.07
N SER A 141 2.53 7.95 -17.43
CA SER A 141 1.10 7.62 -17.40
C SER A 141 0.49 7.78 -16.00
N LYS A 142 1.22 7.36 -14.96
CA LYS A 142 0.78 7.53 -13.57
C LYS A 142 0.76 9.00 -13.16
N LYS A 143 1.85 9.74 -13.40
CA LYS A 143 1.97 11.18 -13.10
C LYS A 143 0.86 11.98 -13.79
N TRP A 144 0.62 11.72 -15.07
CA TRP A 144 -0.46 12.35 -15.84
C TRP A 144 -1.84 12.10 -15.22
N ARG A 145 -2.17 10.85 -14.87
CA ARG A 145 -3.46 10.51 -14.23
C ARG A 145 -3.66 11.22 -12.89
N GLU A 146 -2.60 11.34 -12.09
CA GLU A 146 -2.63 12.07 -10.83
C GLU A 146 -2.86 13.58 -11.03
N ALA A 147 -2.14 14.20 -11.98
CA ALA A 147 -2.31 15.61 -12.34
C ALA A 147 -3.72 15.89 -12.88
N HIS A 148 -4.23 15.02 -13.76
CA HIS A 148 -5.58 15.11 -14.32
C HIS A 148 -6.66 15.01 -13.23
N THR A 149 -6.52 14.04 -12.30
CA THR A 149 -7.45 13.87 -11.18
C THR A 149 -7.46 15.09 -10.26
N LYS A 150 -6.28 15.63 -9.92
CA LYS A 150 -6.16 16.87 -9.13
C LYS A 150 -6.86 18.03 -9.83
N THR A 151 -6.59 18.23 -11.13
CA THR A 151 -7.21 19.29 -11.93
C THR A 151 -8.73 19.17 -11.92
N SER A 152 -9.27 17.97 -12.15
CA SER A 152 -10.71 17.70 -12.11
C SER A 152 -11.33 18.01 -10.74
N MET A 153 -10.66 17.65 -9.65
CA MET A 153 -11.12 17.95 -8.29
C MET A 153 -11.21 19.47 -8.06
N TYR A 154 -10.19 20.24 -8.46
CA TYR A 154 -10.20 21.69 -8.29
C TYR A 154 -11.22 22.40 -9.18
N ARG A 155 -11.42 21.94 -10.44
CA ARG A 155 -12.50 22.43 -11.31
C ARG A 155 -13.87 22.19 -10.68
N SER A 156 -14.11 20.97 -10.19
CA SER A 156 -15.36 20.64 -9.50
C SER A 156 -15.60 21.51 -8.26
N ARG A 157 -14.56 21.89 -7.52
CA ARG A 157 -14.69 22.85 -6.39
C ARG A 157 -15.08 24.25 -6.85
N LEU A 158 -14.57 24.72 -7.99
CA LEU A 158 -14.92 26.03 -8.55
C LEU A 158 -16.35 26.07 -9.10
N GLU A 159 -16.82 24.97 -9.69
CA GLU A 159 -18.15 24.83 -10.28
C GLU A 159 -19.23 24.49 -9.24
N GLY A 160 -18.84 23.76 -8.18
CA GLY A 160 -19.76 23.03 -7.32
C GLY A 160 -20.75 23.86 -6.50
N GLY A 161 -20.67 25.19 -6.48
CA GLY A 161 -21.66 26.14 -5.92
C GLY A 161 -21.98 26.02 -4.42
N ARG A 162 -21.70 24.87 -3.79
CA ARG A 162 -22.11 24.49 -2.43
C ARG A 162 -21.25 25.11 -1.35
N PHE A 163 -20.09 25.66 -1.70
CA PHE A 163 -19.21 26.33 -0.75
C PHE A 163 -19.06 27.79 -1.15
N HIS A 164 -19.49 28.70 -0.27
CA HIS A 164 -19.16 30.12 -0.38
C HIS A 164 -17.66 30.28 -0.15
N MET A 165 -16.88 30.22 -1.23
CA MET A 165 -15.46 30.56 -1.20
C MET A 165 -15.32 32.08 -1.17
N ARG A 166 -14.40 32.58 -0.34
CA ARG A 166 -14.01 33.99 -0.39
C ARG A 166 -13.46 34.33 -1.78
N PRO A 167 -13.67 35.57 -2.29
CA PRO A 167 -13.20 35.97 -3.62
C PRO A 167 -11.72 35.68 -3.85
N GLU A 168 -10.87 35.96 -2.86
CA GLU A 168 -9.43 35.68 -2.89
C GLU A 168 -9.13 34.19 -3.06
N THR A 169 -9.80 33.32 -2.30
CA THR A 169 -9.63 31.87 -2.40
C THR A 169 -10.08 31.36 -3.76
N ARG A 170 -11.14 31.95 -4.34
CA ARG A 170 -11.61 31.61 -5.68
C ARG A 170 -10.58 31.97 -6.74
N THR A 171 -9.98 33.15 -6.66
CA THR A 171 -8.90 33.59 -7.57
C THR A 171 -7.68 32.68 -7.46
N ALA A 172 -7.21 32.39 -6.24
CA ALA A 172 -6.10 31.46 -6.02
C ALA A 172 -6.39 30.06 -6.56
N THR A 173 -7.64 29.59 -6.40
CA THR A 173 -8.06 28.27 -6.93
C THR A 173 -8.10 28.26 -8.45
N LYS A 174 -8.52 29.34 -9.10
CA LYS A 174 -8.46 29.48 -10.57
C LYS A 174 -7.02 29.41 -11.07
N GLN A 175 -6.11 30.17 -10.47
CA GLN A 175 -4.68 30.13 -10.80
C GLN A 175 -4.10 28.73 -10.60
N ARG A 176 -4.50 28.04 -9.52
CA ARG A 176 -4.07 26.65 -9.28
C ARG A 176 -4.60 25.67 -10.33
N VAL A 177 -5.84 25.82 -10.79
CA VAL A 177 -6.40 25.01 -11.88
C VAL A 177 -5.63 25.25 -13.18
N GLU A 178 -5.31 26.49 -13.50
CA GLU A 178 -4.55 26.84 -14.69
C GLU A 178 -3.14 26.22 -14.66
N GLN A 179 -2.43 26.35 -13.53
CA GLN A 179 -1.12 25.73 -13.32
C GLN A 179 -1.18 24.21 -13.49
N LEU A 180 -2.12 23.54 -12.81
CA LEU A 180 -2.27 22.08 -12.90
C LEU A 180 -2.69 21.62 -14.30
N THR A 181 -3.43 22.45 -15.04
CA THR A 181 -3.77 22.17 -16.44
C THR A 181 -2.50 22.16 -17.30
N ARG A 182 -1.65 23.20 -17.20
CA ARG A 182 -0.36 23.25 -17.93
C ARG A 182 0.55 22.08 -17.58
N GLU A 183 0.65 21.72 -16.29
CA GLU A 183 1.42 20.55 -15.83
C GLU A 183 0.87 19.25 -16.40
N SER A 184 -0.45 19.06 -16.39
CA SER A 184 -1.11 17.90 -16.97
C SER A 184 -0.92 17.82 -18.49
N ASP A 185 -0.91 18.95 -19.19
CA ASP A 185 -0.72 19.00 -20.64
C ASP A 185 0.72 18.66 -21.01
N GLN A 186 1.71 19.17 -20.26
CA GLN A 186 3.11 18.80 -20.46
C GLN A 186 3.33 17.30 -20.23
N LEU A 187 2.82 16.75 -19.13
CA LEU A 187 2.91 15.31 -18.85
C LEU A 187 2.26 14.44 -19.93
N LEU A 188 1.22 14.95 -20.60
CA LEU A 188 0.59 14.24 -21.72
C LEU A 188 1.47 14.25 -22.97
N ILE A 189 2.19 15.34 -23.24
CA ILE A 189 3.18 15.43 -24.33
C ILE A 189 4.30 14.42 -24.06
N ASP A 190 4.91 14.47 -22.88
CA ASP A 190 6.00 13.57 -22.49
C ASP A 190 5.54 12.10 -22.56
N PHE A 191 4.33 11.80 -22.11
CA PHE A 191 3.76 10.45 -22.19
C PHE A 191 3.59 9.99 -23.65
N ARG A 192 3.19 10.87 -24.57
CA ARG A 192 3.06 10.55 -26.00
C ARG A 192 4.41 10.30 -26.65
N GLU A 193 5.41 11.10 -26.32
CA GLU A 193 6.79 10.91 -26.79
C GLU A 193 7.35 9.58 -26.30
N SER A 194 7.13 9.25 -25.03
CA SER A 194 7.53 7.95 -24.48
C SER A 194 6.81 6.77 -25.15
N CYS A 195 5.51 6.88 -25.44
CA CYS A 195 4.80 5.89 -26.25
C CYS A 195 5.39 5.74 -27.66
N ALA A 196 5.81 6.85 -28.29
CA ALA A 196 6.42 6.82 -29.61
C ALA A 196 7.78 6.12 -29.59
N ARG A 197 8.61 6.38 -28.56
CA ARG A 197 9.89 5.70 -28.35
C ARG A 197 9.75 4.20 -28.14
N VAL A 198 8.78 3.77 -27.32
CA VAL A 198 8.43 2.35 -27.16
C VAL A 198 8.04 1.73 -28.50
N GLY A 199 7.26 2.45 -29.31
CA GLY A 199 6.86 1.99 -30.64
C GLY A 199 8.03 1.89 -31.63
N GLU A 200 9.02 2.78 -31.54
CA GLU A 200 10.26 2.74 -32.34
C GLU A 200 11.14 1.55 -31.95
N LEU A 201 11.51 1.45 -30.68
CA LEU A 201 12.33 0.35 -30.15
C LEU A 201 11.72 -1.02 -30.46
N ARG A 202 10.40 -1.12 -30.42
CA ARG A 202 9.71 -2.34 -30.81
C ARG A 202 9.85 -2.67 -32.29
N ARG A 203 9.75 -1.68 -33.18
CA ARG A 203 9.98 -1.90 -34.62
C ARG A 203 11.41 -2.33 -34.89
N ASP A 204 12.37 -1.70 -34.21
CA ASP A 204 13.79 -2.03 -34.35
C ASP A 204 14.06 -3.45 -33.83
N LEU A 205 13.47 -3.83 -32.71
CA LEU A 205 13.56 -5.18 -32.16
C LEU A 205 12.89 -6.23 -33.05
N GLU A 206 11.72 -5.92 -33.64
CA GLU A 206 11.04 -6.77 -34.63
C GLU A 206 11.88 -6.93 -35.92
N ALA A 207 12.58 -5.87 -36.35
CA ALA A 207 13.49 -5.91 -37.50
C ALA A 207 14.75 -6.73 -37.21
N ALA A 208 15.30 -6.64 -36.00
CA ALA A 208 16.49 -7.38 -35.58
C ALA A 208 16.21 -8.87 -35.29
N GLY A 209 15.07 -9.18 -34.65
CA GLY A 209 14.71 -10.53 -34.21
C GLY A 209 14.11 -11.44 -35.30
N GLY A 210 13.79 -10.89 -36.48
CA GLY A 210 13.20 -11.64 -37.58
C GLY A 210 11.75 -12.13 -37.33
N PRO A 211 11.18 -12.93 -38.26
CA PRO A 211 9.76 -13.31 -38.24
C PRO A 211 9.34 -14.19 -37.05
N ASN A 212 10.30 -14.75 -36.31
CA ASN A 212 10.05 -15.60 -35.15
C ASN A 212 10.01 -14.82 -33.83
N TRP A 213 10.16 -13.49 -33.85
CA TRP A 213 10.07 -12.69 -32.65
C TRP A 213 8.65 -12.75 -32.06
N GLN A 214 8.51 -13.43 -30.93
CA GLN A 214 7.32 -13.42 -30.09
C GLN A 214 7.59 -12.50 -28.89
N SER A 215 6.87 -11.39 -28.82
CA SER A 215 6.86 -10.50 -27.65
C SER A 215 6.61 -11.32 -26.38
N SER A 216 7.63 -11.40 -25.51
CA SER A 216 7.52 -11.94 -24.16
C SER A 216 6.55 -11.12 -23.28
N THR A 217 6.28 -9.87 -23.68
CA THR A 217 5.33 -8.97 -23.02
C THR A 217 3.86 -9.29 -23.32
N GLY A 218 3.56 -10.35 -24.08
CA GLY A 218 2.19 -10.77 -24.42
C GLY A 218 1.46 -9.77 -25.34
N MET A 219 2.20 -8.83 -25.93
CA MET A 219 1.66 -7.85 -26.86
C MET A 219 1.77 -8.43 -28.29
N PRO A 220 0.66 -8.61 -29.03
CA PRO A 220 0.68 -9.25 -30.35
C PRO A 220 1.63 -8.49 -31.30
N SER A 221 2.37 -9.22 -32.13
CA SER A 221 3.27 -8.61 -33.12
C SER A 221 2.51 -7.63 -34.01
N THR A 222 3.15 -6.52 -34.41
CA THR A 222 2.51 -5.56 -35.34
C THR A 222 2.16 -6.20 -36.69
N ALA A 223 2.82 -7.31 -37.03
CA ALA A 223 2.64 -8.06 -38.27
C ALA A 223 1.36 -8.91 -38.35
N MET A 224 0.66 -9.19 -37.24
CA MET A 224 -0.60 -9.96 -37.28
C MET A 224 -1.81 -9.07 -37.64
N ARG A 225 -1.90 -8.66 -38.92
CA ARG A 225 -3.00 -7.84 -39.46
C ARG A 225 -4.35 -8.57 -39.64
N ASN A 226 -4.40 -9.90 -39.52
CA ASN A 226 -5.57 -10.69 -39.99
C ASN A 226 -6.31 -11.52 -38.94
N TRP A 227 -5.96 -11.46 -37.65
CA TRP A 227 -6.80 -12.07 -36.62
C TRP A 227 -7.93 -11.12 -36.23
N THR A 228 -9.16 -11.64 -36.26
CA THR A 228 -10.39 -10.98 -35.85
C THR A 228 -10.14 -10.17 -34.58
N LYS A 229 -10.13 -8.83 -34.70
CA LYS A 229 -9.94 -7.87 -33.60
C LYS A 229 -10.79 -8.29 -32.41
N ASP A 230 -10.16 -8.96 -31.44
CA ASP A 230 -10.80 -9.18 -30.16
C ASP A 230 -11.20 -7.81 -29.62
N LYS A 231 -12.48 -7.67 -29.24
CA LYS A 231 -13.13 -6.40 -28.86
C LYS A 231 -12.60 -5.81 -27.53
N GLY A 232 -11.31 -5.99 -27.25
CA GLY A 232 -10.63 -5.56 -26.03
C GLY A 232 -9.12 -5.36 -26.17
N THR A 233 -8.50 -5.54 -27.35
CA THR A 233 -7.10 -5.15 -27.53
C THR A 233 -6.94 -3.63 -27.41
N MET A 234 -5.85 -3.20 -26.76
CA MET A 234 -5.58 -1.79 -26.50
C MET A 234 -5.64 -1.01 -27.82
N SER A 235 -6.50 0.01 -27.85
CA SER A 235 -6.68 0.86 -29.03
C SER A 235 -5.35 1.51 -29.42
N GLU A 236 -5.00 1.44 -30.70
CA GLU A 236 -3.80 2.04 -31.26
C GLU A 236 -3.67 3.53 -30.83
N PRO A 237 -2.54 3.93 -30.23
CA PRO A 237 -2.39 5.25 -29.62
C PRO A 237 -2.44 6.38 -30.67
N THR A 238 -2.03 6.10 -31.91
CA THR A 238 -2.01 7.03 -33.05
C THR A 238 -3.37 7.18 -33.75
N ARG A 239 -4.36 6.37 -33.39
CA ARG A 239 -5.68 6.40 -34.02
C ARG A 239 -6.39 7.73 -33.77
N THR A 240 -6.65 8.48 -34.84
CA THR A 240 -7.30 9.80 -34.83
C THR A 240 -8.82 9.75 -34.99
N HIS A 241 -9.38 8.64 -35.50
CA HIS A 241 -10.82 8.47 -35.74
C HIS A 241 -11.29 7.10 -35.26
N CYS A 242 -12.50 6.99 -34.70
CA CYS A 242 -13.07 5.69 -34.29
C CYS A 242 -13.51 4.83 -35.48
N ASP A 243 -14.03 3.61 -35.25
CA ASP A 243 -14.47 2.72 -36.34
C ASP A 243 -15.67 3.29 -37.10
N ASP A 244 -16.46 4.16 -36.47
CA ASP A 244 -17.59 4.87 -37.07
C ASP A 244 -17.20 6.24 -37.66
N GLY A 245 -15.91 6.58 -37.72
CA GLY A 245 -15.41 7.82 -38.33
C GLY A 245 -15.47 9.08 -37.46
N HIS A 246 -15.85 8.99 -36.18
CA HIS A 246 -15.81 10.15 -35.28
C HIS A 246 -14.37 10.50 -34.90
N GLU A 247 -14.02 11.78 -34.97
CA GLU A 247 -12.72 12.29 -34.52
C GLU A 247 -12.52 12.04 -33.01
N LEU A 248 -11.37 11.43 -32.67
CA LEU A 248 -10.96 11.09 -31.32
C LEU A 248 -10.18 12.24 -30.69
N THR A 249 -10.90 13.29 -30.30
CA THR A 249 -10.36 14.37 -29.47
C THR A 249 -10.31 13.98 -27.99
N LEU A 250 -9.61 14.75 -27.16
CA LEU A 250 -9.62 14.57 -25.69
C LEU A 250 -11.04 14.64 -25.10
N GLU A 251 -11.90 15.47 -25.70
CA GLU A 251 -13.29 15.64 -25.28
C GLU A 251 -14.19 14.48 -25.73
N ASN A 252 -13.88 13.86 -26.88
CA ASN A 252 -14.67 12.76 -27.46
C ASN A 252 -14.09 11.36 -27.18
N THR A 253 -13.02 11.25 -26.39
CA THR A 253 -12.37 9.97 -26.06
C THR A 253 -12.54 9.63 -24.58
N LEU A 254 -13.03 8.43 -24.29
CA LEU A 254 -13.13 7.88 -22.94
C LEU A 254 -12.17 6.69 -22.79
N PHE A 255 -11.30 6.73 -21.79
CA PHE A 255 -10.37 5.64 -21.48
C PHE A 255 -10.99 4.68 -20.47
N THR A 256 -11.06 3.40 -20.82
CA THR A 256 -11.52 2.34 -19.90
C THR A 256 -10.46 2.02 -18.84
N PRO A 257 -10.81 1.37 -17.71
CA PRO A 257 -9.83 0.94 -16.71
C PRO A 257 -8.74 0.02 -17.26
N LYS A 258 -9.03 -0.70 -18.36
CA LYS A 258 -8.08 -1.55 -19.10
C LYS A 258 -7.25 -0.78 -20.14
N GLY A 259 -7.37 0.55 -20.20
CA GLY A 259 -6.62 1.43 -21.09
C GLY A 259 -7.13 1.53 -22.53
N ALA A 260 -8.19 0.82 -22.91
CA ALA A 260 -8.78 0.96 -24.25
C ALA A 260 -9.54 2.29 -24.41
N LYS A 261 -9.35 2.98 -25.54
CA LYS A 261 -10.13 4.16 -25.97
C LYS A 261 -11.51 3.75 -26.45
N ARG A 262 -12.54 4.48 -26.04
CA ARG A 262 -13.90 4.42 -26.59
C ARG A 262 -14.33 5.82 -26.99
N CYS A 263 -14.90 5.96 -28.19
CA CYS A 263 -15.52 7.21 -28.60
C CYS A 263 -16.76 7.49 -27.75
N ARG A 264 -16.86 8.70 -27.18
CA ARG A 264 -17.97 9.12 -26.33
C ARG A 264 -19.28 9.16 -27.13
N THR A 265 -19.25 9.65 -28.37
CA THR A 265 -20.41 9.63 -29.27
C THR A 265 -20.93 8.21 -29.51
N CYS A 266 -20.05 7.26 -29.84
CA CYS A 266 -20.42 5.86 -30.04
C CYS A 266 -20.99 5.23 -28.75
N MET A 267 -20.40 5.56 -27.60
CA MET A 267 -20.85 5.09 -26.29
C MET A 267 -22.26 5.61 -25.97
N GLU A 268 -22.51 6.90 -26.19
CA GLU A 268 -23.83 7.50 -25.99
C GLU A 268 -24.87 6.90 -26.94
N ALA A 269 -24.54 6.71 -28.21
CA ALA A 269 -25.43 6.05 -29.17
C ALA A 269 -25.78 4.63 -28.71
N SER A 270 -24.78 3.86 -28.26
CA SER A 270 -24.98 2.52 -27.69
C SER A 270 -25.84 2.55 -26.41
N TRP A 271 -25.64 3.55 -25.54
CA TRP A 271 -26.48 3.73 -24.34
C TRP A 271 -27.91 4.14 -24.69
N ARG A 272 -28.12 5.01 -25.68
CA ARG A 272 -29.45 5.37 -26.18
C ARG A 272 -30.15 4.14 -26.78
N ALA A 273 -29.46 3.37 -27.62
CA ALA A 273 -29.99 2.12 -28.16
C ALA A 273 -30.33 1.11 -27.05
N SER A 274 -29.46 0.94 -26.06
CA SER A 274 -29.69 0.06 -24.91
C SER A 274 -30.86 0.52 -24.04
N ARG A 275 -31.06 1.83 -23.88
CA ARG A 275 -32.19 2.41 -23.15
C ARG A 275 -33.51 2.29 -23.93
N ALA A 276 -33.48 2.41 -25.25
CA ALA A 276 -34.63 2.22 -26.11
C ALA A 276 -35.04 0.74 -26.20
N ALA A 277 -34.07 -0.18 -26.23
CA ALA A 277 -34.31 -1.62 -26.28
C ALA A 277 -34.79 -2.20 -24.94
N LYS A 278 -34.41 -1.59 -23.81
CA LYS A 278 -35.02 -1.93 -22.52
C LYS A 278 -36.46 -1.39 -22.56
N PRO A 279 -37.50 -2.25 -22.54
CA PRO A 279 -38.86 -1.77 -22.40
C PRO A 279 -38.90 -0.87 -21.17
N ALA A 280 -39.65 0.24 -21.24
CA ALA A 280 -39.86 1.15 -20.12
C ALA A 280 -40.60 0.40 -19.02
N MET A 281 -39.89 -0.49 -18.32
CA MET A 281 -40.37 -1.09 -17.10
C MET A 281 -40.60 0.08 -16.17
N PRO A 282 -41.83 0.28 -15.67
CA PRO A 282 -42.07 1.30 -14.68
C PRO A 282 -40.99 1.15 -13.62
N LYS A 283 -40.36 2.27 -13.22
CA LYS A 283 -39.47 2.29 -12.07
C LYS A 283 -40.32 2.02 -10.83
N VAL A 284 -40.83 0.80 -10.70
CA VAL A 284 -41.24 0.25 -9.43
C VAL A 284 -39.94 0.29 -8.64
N PRO A 285 -39.83 1.09 -7.57
CA PRO A 285 -38.66 1.04 -6.70
C PRO A 285 -38.54 -0.43 -6.34
N GLY A 286 -37.52 -1.10 -6.90
CA GLY A 286 -37.34 -2.52 -6.67
C GLY A 286 -37.40 -2.72 -5.16
N PRO A 287 -38.14 -3.73 -4.66
CA PRO A 287 -38.29 -3.93 -3.23
C PRO A 287 -36.89 -3.83 -2.66
N ARG A 288 -36.65 -2.80 -1.82
CA ARG A 288 -35.36 -2.64 -1.16
C ARG A 288 -35.11 -4.02 -0.59
N LYS A 289 -34.08 -4.74 -1.06
CA LYS A 289 -33.75 -6.05 -0.51
C LYS A 289 -33.84 -5.86 0.99
N PRO A 290 -34.80 -6.50 1.70
CA PRO A 290 -34.94 -6.28 3.11
C PRO A 290 -33.53 -6.48 3.65
N ARG A 291 -32.96 -5.46 4.29
CA ARG A 291 -31.67 -5.62 4.97
C ARG A 291 -31.86 -6.89 5.76
N LYS A 292 -31.10 -7.95 5.45
CA LYS A 292 -31.19 -9.21 6.18
C LYS A 292 -31.25 -8.78 7.65
N PRO A 293 -32.36 -9.03 8.38
CA PRO A 293 -32.43 -8.67 9.78
C PRO A 293 -31.17 -9.28 10.37
N SER A 294 -30.29 -8.45 10.96
CA SER A 294 -29.04 -8.95 11.50
C SER A 294 -29.42 -10.11 12.43
N GLU A 295 -29.01 -11.33 12.11
CA GLU A 295 -29.43 -12.57 12.80
C GLU A 295 -29.12 -12.55 14.30
N HIS A 296 -28.38 -11.55 14.76
CA HIS A 296 -28.24 -11.21 16.17
C HIS A 296 -29.10 -9.98 16.45
N ALA A 297 -30.41 -10.17 16.59
CA ALA A 297 -31.22 -9.22 17.35
C ALA A 297 -30.55 -9.08 18.72
N ILE A 298 -30.04 -7.89 19.01
CA ILE A 298 -29.44 -7.61 20.32
C ILE A 298 -30.51 -7.90 21.38
N PRO A 299 -30.25 -8.77 22.36
CA PRO A 299 -31.21 -9.06 23.41
C PRO A 299 -31.65 -7.77 24.11
N GLU A 300 -32.95 -7.59 24.32
CA GLU A 300 -33.51 -6.40 24.97
C GLU A 300 -32.90 -6.18 26.37
N GLU A 301 -32.53 -7.27 27.05
CA GLU A 301 -31.81 -7.25 28.32
C GLU A 301 -30.51 -6.44 28.26
N LYS A 302 -29.75 -6.57 27.16
CA LYS A 302 -28.52 -5.80 26.97
C LYS A 302 -28.82 -4.31 26.75
N ILE A 303 -29.90 -3.98 26.05
CA ILE A 303 -30.32 -2.60 25.84
C ILE A 303 -30.73 -1.97 27.17
N GLN A 304 -31.49 -2.69 27.99
CA GLN A 304 -31.90 -2.22 29.31
C GLN A 304 -30.72 -2.09 30.28
N GLN A 305 -29.77 -3.04 30.26
CA GLN A 305 -28.52 -2.95 31.03
C GLN A 305 -27.70 -1.73 30.62
N ALA A 306 -27.60 -1.44 29.33
CA ALA A 306 -26.93 -0.24 28.84
C ALA A 306 -27.63 1.05 29.33
N ARG A 307 -28.96 1.10 29.33
CA ARG A 307 -29.72 2.25 29.87
C ARG A 307 -29.47 2.48 31.36
N GLU A 308 -29.41 1.40 32.15
CA GLU A 308 -29.15 1.52 33.59
C GLU A 308 -27.73 2.02 33.87
N LEU A 309 -26.73 1.47 33.15
CA LEU A 309 -25.34 1.90 33.28
C LEU A 309 -25.14 3.36 32.84
N LEU A 310 -25.90 3.84 31.86
CA LEU A 310 -25.86 5.24 31.39
C LEU A 310 -26.46 6.24 32.40
N LYS A 311 -27.19 5.79 33.42
CA LYS A 311 -27.61 6.67 34.53
C LYS A 311 -26.43 7.08 35.41
N ASN A 312 -25.34 6.30 35.42
CA ASN A 312 -24.13 6.68 36.12
C ASN A 312 -23.39 7.73 35.28
N PRO A 313 -23.25 8.97 35.76
CA PRO A 313 -22.57 10.00 35.00
C PRO A 313 -21.11 9.63 34.71
N ASP A 314 -20.46 8.81 35.55
CA ASP A 314 -19.03 8.51 35.48
C ASP A 314 -18.61 7.59 34.34
N LEU A 315 -19.56 6.91 33.70
CA LEU A 315 -19.28 5.98 32.61
C LEU A 315 -19.53 6.64 31.24
N SER A 316 -18.48 6.67 30.40
CA SER A 316 -18.65 7.10 29.01
C SER A 316 -19.48 6.11 28.20
N ILE A 317 -20.15 6.59 27.15
CA ILE A 317 -20.92 5.74 26.21
C ILE A 317 -20.07 4.57 25.68
N ARG A 318 -18.77 4.80 25.48
CA ARG A 318 -17.83 3.77 25.00
C ARG A 318 -17.58 2.68 26.05
N GLN A 319 -17.42 3.06 27.31
CA GLN A 319 -17.24 2.10 28.42
C GLN A 319 -18.50 1.27 28.63
N VAL A 320 -19.68 1.90 28.61
CA VAL A 320 -20.95 1.18 28.71
C VAL A 320 -21.13 0.19 27.56
N ALA A 321 -20.86 0.61 26.31
CA ALA A 321 -20.92 -0.29 25.17
C ALA A 321 -19.97 -1.51 25.32
N ALA A 322 -18.76 -1.29 25.82
CA ALA A 322 -17.79 -2.35 26.08
C ALA A 322 -18.25 -3.30 27.20
N MET A 323 -18.80 -2.78 28.30
CA MET A 323 -19.29 -3.58 29.43
C MET A 323 -20.47 -4.48 29.06
N VAL A 324 -21.35 -4.02 28.17
CA VAL A 324 -22.54 -4.76 27.71
C VAL A 324 -22.20 -5.67 26.51
N GLY A 325 -21.01 -5.53 25.92
CA GLY A 325 -20.58 -6.27 24.74
C GLY A 325 -21.35 -5.88 23.48
N LEU A 326 -21.60 -4.58 23.30
CA LEU A 326 -22.24 -4.00 22.11
C LEU A 326 -21.30 -3.09 21.35
N ASN A 327 -21.47 -3.02 20.02
CA ASN A 327 -20.83 -1.98 19.23
C ASN A 327 -21.53 -0.64 19.52
N ARG A 328 -20.74 0.44 19.67
CA ARG A 328 -21.23 1.80 19.88
C ARG A 328 -22.30 2.21 18.87
N SER A 329 -22.09 1.92 17.59
CA SER A 329 -23.07 2.27 16.54
C SER A 329 -24.42 1.58 16.74
N SER A 330 -24.40 0.31 17.11
CA SER A 330 -25.63 -0.46 17.38
C SER A 330 -26.37 0.04 18.62
N MET A 331 -25.63 0.47 19.64
CA MET A 331 -26.22 1.09 20.84
C MET A 331 -26.86 2.44 20.54
N CYS A 332 -26.22 3.28 19.72
CA CYS A 332 -26.77 4.56 19.27
C CYS A 332 -28.03 4.41 18.39
N GLU A 333 -28.08 3.38 17.53
CA GLU A 333 -29.24 3.14 16.67
C GLU A 333 -30.46 2.65 17.45
N ARG A 334 -30.24 1.95 18.58
CA ARG A 334 -31.31 1.27 19.35
C ARG A 334 -31.79 2.06 20.57
N ILE A 335 -31.02 3.02 21.06
CA ILE A 335 -31.42 3.90 22.17
C ILE A 335 -31.57 5.31 21.58
N PRO A 336 -32.77 5.70 21.11
CA PRO A 336 -32.97 6.97 20.39
C PRO A 336 -32.67 8.21 21.27
N ASP A 337 -32.83 8.10 22.58
CA ASP A 337 -32.57 9.20 23.52
C ASP A 337 -31.08 9.34 23.91
N LEU A 338 -30.21 8.49 23.37
CA LEU A 338 -28.79 8.49 23.66
C LEU A 338 -28.12 9.80 23.21
N ASP A 339 -28.69 10.49 22.21
CA ASP A 339 -28.23 11.81 21.78
C ASP A 339 -28.49 12.91 22.83
N GLN A 340 -29.52 12.79 23.66
CA GLN A 340 -29.74 13.71 24.79
C GLN A 340 -28.72 13.45 25.93
N LEU A 341 -28.33 12.18 26.10
CA LEU A 341 -27.27 11.78 27.05
C LEU A 341 -25.85 12.10 26.53
N ARG A 342 -25.65 12.21 25.20
CA ARG A 342 -24.36 12.61 24.58
C ARG A 342 -23.95 14.04 24.92
N ASP A 343 -24.89 14.91 25.26
CA ASP A 343 -24.58 16.28 25.66
C ASP A 343 -23.79 16.31 26.99
N VAL A 344 -23.89 15.27 27.81
CA VAL A 344 -23.08 15.07 29.02
C VAL A 344 -21.64 14.65 28.66
N ASP A 345 -21.45 13.76 27.69
CA ASP A 345 -20.12 13.33 27.21
C ASP A 345 -19.38 14.47 26.47
N ARG A 346 -20.10 15.35 25.76
CA ARG A 346 -19.52 16.55 25.12
C ARG A 346 -19.19 17.67 26.12
N LYS A 347 -19.96 17.81 27.20
CA LYS A 347 -19.70 18.78 28.28
C LYS A 347 -18.67 18.30 29.30
N ARG A 348 -18.36 16.99 29.33
CA ARG A 348 -17.22 16.39 30.03
C ARG A 348 -15.88 16.57 29.30
N ILE A 349 -15.72 17.65 28.52
CA ILE A 349 -14.38 18.19 28.33
C ILE A 349 -14.01 18.75 29.70
N VAL A 350 -13.33 17.94 30.51
CA VAL A 350 -12.73 18.41 31.76
C VAL A 350 -11.99 19.69 31.39
N PRO A 351 -12.35 20.85 31.97
CA PRO A 351 -11.65 22.09 31.68
C PRO A 351 -10.19 21.81 32.00
N VAL A 352 -9.36 21.80 30.96
CA VAL A 352 -7.92 21.61 31.15
C VAL A 352 -7.46 22.88 31.83
N SER A 353 -7.05 22.77 33.09
CA SER A 353 -6.48 23.90 33.81
C SER A 353 -5.22 24.38 33.11
N ASP A 354 -4.93 25.68 33.23
CA ASP A 354 -3.71 26.24 32.64
C ASP A 354 -2.45 25.56 33.21
N GLU A 355 -2.50 25.14 34.49
CA GLU A 355 -1.45 24.33 35.12
C GLU A 355 -1.17 23.00 34.38
N LEU A 356 -2.20 22.30 33.91
CA LEU A 356 -2.03 21.07 33.14
C LEU A 356 -1.47 21.35 31.74
N LEU A 357 -1.82 22.49 31.14
CA LEU A 357 -1.24 22.92 29.86
C LEU A 357 0.23 23.29 30.01
N GLU A 358 0.61 24.00 31.07
CA GLU A 358 2.01 24.33 31.39
C GLU A 358 2.82 23.06 31.64
N LYS A 359 2.29 22.11 32.42
CA LYS A 359 2.92 20.80 32.63
C LYS A 359 3.09 20.03 31.31
N ALA A 360 2.11 20.09 30.42
CA ALA A 360 2.20 19.46 29.10
C ALA A 360 3.29 20.06 28.23
N VAL A 361 3.41 21.39 28.22
CA VAL A 361 4.47 22.11 27.50
C VAL A 361 5.83 21.71 28.07
N SER A 362 5.99 21.73 29.40
CA SER A 362 7.22 21.34 30.08
C SER A 362 7.68 19.93 29.68
N LEU A 363 6.78 18.93 29.74
CA LEU A 363 7.08 17.54 29.34
C LEU A 363 7.41 17.38 27.85
N LEU A 364 6.91 18.27 26.99
CA LEU A 364 7.24 18.27 25.55
C LEU A 364 8.58 18.95 25.26
N THR A 365 8.98 19.92 26.09
CA THR A 365 10.23 20.67 25.95
C THR A 365 11.40 20.11 26.75
N ASP A 366 11.14 19.13 27.62
CA ASP A 366 12.15 18.44 28.43
C ASP A 366 13.37 18.03 27.57
N PRO A 367 14.56 18.59 27.85
CA PRO A 367 15.75 18.35 27.06
C PRO A 367 16.28 16.92 27.20
N ASP A 368 16.06 16.29 28.35
CA ASP A 368 16.64 14.98 28.69
C ASP A 368 15.74 13.85 28.21
N HIS A 369 14.42 14.08 28.16
CA HIS A 369 13.46 13.06 27.77
C HIS A 369 12.28 13.58 26.94
N PRO A 370 12.51 14.01 25.68
CA PRO A 370 11.45 14.59 24.86
C PRO A 370 10.32 13.57 24.59
N ARG A 371 9.16 13.75 25.24
CA ARG A 371 8.00 12.85 25.09
C ARG A 371 7.17 13.15 23.85
N SER A 372 6.44 12.17 23.33
CA SER A 372 5.52 12.41 22.20
C SER A 372 4.24 13.09 22.69
N VAL A 373 3.64 13.95 21.84
CA VAL A 373 2.33 14.59 22.13
C VAL A 373 1.30 13.56 22.59
N ARG A 374 1.25 12.39 21.94
CA ARG A 374 0.35 11.30 22.31
C ARG A 374 0.62 10.74 23.71
N SER A 375 1.88 10.62 24.10
CA SER A 375 2.27 10.14 25.44
C SER A 375 1.88 11.15 26.52
N VAL A 376 2.19 12.43 26.31
CA VAL A 376 1.89 13.51 27.26
C VAL A 376 0.37 13.67 27.43
N CYS A 377 -0.39 13.64 26.33
CA CYS A 377 -1.85 13.67 26.37
C CYS A 377 -2.45 12.45 27.11
N ALA A 378 -1.87 11.25 26.94
CA ALA A 378 -2.33 10.06 27.64
C ALA A 378 -2.04 10.12 29.15
N GLU A 379 -0.88 10.66 29.54
CA GLU A 379 -0.47 10.83 30.94
C GLU A 379 -1.31 11.90 31.65
N LEU A 380 -1.59 13.02 30.99
CA LEU A 380 -2.33 14.14 31.58
C LEU A 380 -3.85 14.06 31.37
N GLY A 381 -4.34 13.02 30.69
CA GLY A 381 -5.76 12.72 30.60
C GLY A 381 -6.60 13.61 29.68
N PHE A 382 -6.02 14.24 28.65
CA PHE A 382 -6.78 15.05 27.68
C PHE A 382 -6.49 14.69 26.22
N SER A 383 -7.38 15.10 25.30
CA SER A 383 -7.27 14.74 23.88
C SER A 383 -6.16 15.52 23.16
N ASN A 384 -5.55 14.91 22.13
CA ASN A 384 -4.60 15.61 21.25
C ASN A 384 -5.19 16.91 20.69
N VAL A 385 -6.47 16.87 20.26
CA VAL A 385 -7.16 18.02 19.67
C VAL A 385 -7.24 19.17 20.67
N THR A 386 -7.49 18.87 21.95
CA THR A 386 -7.52 19.87 23.03
C THR A 386 -6.18 20.58 23.15
N LEU A 387 -5.07 19.83 23.13
CA LEU A 387 -3.73 20.42 23.20
C LEU A 387 -3.39 21.27 21.97
N TYR A 388 -3.75 20.79 20.76
CA TYR A 388 -3.56 21.54 19.52
C TYR A 388 -4.33 22.86 19.49
N ASN A 389 -5.55 22.87 20.04
CA ASN A 389 -6.37 24.08 20.06
C ASN A 389 -5.92 25.08 21.14
N ARG A 390 -5.33 24.60 22.25
CA ARG A 390 -4.96 25.43 23.41
C ARG A 390 -3.50 25.86 23.44
N VAL A 391 -2.61 25.19 22.70
CA VAL A 391 -1.19 25.54 22.62
C VAL A 391 -0.86 25.90 21.16
N PRO A 392 -0.95 27.18 20.76
CA PRO A 392 -0.78 27.61 19.36
C PRO A 392 0.57 27.20 18.75
N ASN A 393 1.62 27.15 19.57
CA ASN A 393 2.99 26.86 19.14
C ASN A 393 3.35 25.36 19.18
N LEU A 394 2.37 24.48 19.42
CA LEU A 394 2.60 23.03 19.51
C LEU A 394 3.28 22.41 18.27
N PRO A 395 3.00 22.83 17.02
CA PRO A 395 3.71 22.32 15.83
C PRO A 395 5.22 22.60 15.87
N ALA A 396 5.62 23.80 16.32
CA ALA A 396 7.02 24.19 16.43
C ALA A 396 7.75 23.38 17.52
N LEU A 397 7.13 23.24 18.70
CA LEU A 397 7.66 22.42 19.80
C LEU A 397 7.86 20.96 19.37
N ARG A 398 6.95 20.43 18.55
CA ARG A 398 7.07 19.06 18.02
C ARG A 398 8.22 18.91 17.01
N ALA A 399 8.49 19.94 16.22
CA ALA A 399 9.64 19.94 15.31
C ALA A 399 10.96 19.90 16.10
N GLN A 400 11.08 20.76 17.13
CA GLN A 400 12.25 20.80 18.01
C GLN A 400 12.47 19.47 18.75
N ALA A 401 11.41 18.87 19.32
CA ALA A 401 11.51 17.58 20.00
C ALA A 401 11.94 16.44 19.05
N ARG A 402 11.54 16.49 17.77
CA ARG A 402 11.96 15.51 16.75
C ARG A 402 13.43 15.66 16.39
N GLU A 403 13.89 16.89 16.23
CA GLU A 403 15.29 17.20 15.94
C GLU A 403 16.20 16.74 17.09
N LYS A 404 15.83 17.06 18.34
CA LYS A 404 16.56 16.59 19.53
C LYS A 404 16.63 15.06 19.63
N ARG A 405 15.54 14.33 19.37
CA ARG A 405 15.57 12.86 19.35
C ARG A 405 16.49 12.31 18.28
N ARG A 406 16.54 12.95 17.11
CA ARG A 406 17.48 12.55 16.05
C ARG A 406 18.92 12.78 16.49
N ALA A 407 19.22 13.90 17.14
CA ALA A 407 20.54 14.19 17.69
C ALA A 407 20.96 13.16 18.76
N LEU A 408 20.07 12.85 19.71
CA LEU A 408 20.33 11.83 20.75
C LEU A 408 20.51 10.42 20.16
N ALA A 409 19.71 10.04 19.17
CA ALA A 409 19.87 8.75 18.50
C ALA A 409 21.15 8.66 17.66
N GLY A 410 21.64 9.80 17.15
CA GLY A 410 22.91 9.90 16.41
C GLY A 410 24.14 9.81 17.31
N ALA A 411 24.08 10.33 18.54
CA ALA A 411 25.19 10.31 19.49
C ALA A 411 25.43 8.95 20.19
N VAL A 412 24.52 7.99 20.01
CA VAL A 412 24.61 6.63 20.58
C VAL A 412 25.20 5.62 19.56
N ARG A 413 25.41 6.05 18.31
CA ARG A 413 26.20 5.31 17.33
C ARG A 413 27.63 5.81 17.36
#